data_AF-A0A317J5C7-F1
#
_entry.id   AF-A0A317J5C7-F1
#
_cell.length_a   1.000
_cell.length_b   1.000
_cell.length_c   1.000
_cell.angle_alpha   90.00
_cell.angle_beta   90.00
_cell.angle_gamma   90.00
#
_symmetry.space_group_name_H-M   'P 1'
#
loop_
_entity.id
_entity.type
_entity.pdbx_description
1 polymer ?
#
loop_
_entity_poly.entity_id
_entity_poly.type
_entity_poly.pdbx_seq_one_letter_code
_entity_poly.pdbx_strand_id
1 'polypeptide(L)'
;MNSTASSLAPSLLSEAESQQARLYIEQARDGLIGATRLLTQAQWEFQPRTDRWSVEQIVAHVIAVQERVIARLQQGFAEAPAPPKEQDCQTVDNIVINQFPNRLTRFPSPIPPERGLDRQAAVDRYVENCAVLFRILTSTSGLREHALDSPPLKAVSKGAYLVMDGYQWILAAAAHAERHTKQILEVIADGAFPLQ
;
A
#
# COMPACT_ATOMS: atom_id res chain seq x y z
N MET A 1 15.55 19.27 -39.16
CA MET A 1 16.05 19.49 -37.80
C MET A 1 15.52 18.33 -36.96
N ASN A 2 16.30 17.27 -36.79
CA ASN A 2 15.88 16.10 -36.02
C ASN A 2 16.27 16.33 -34.55
N SER A 3 15.27 16.62 -33.72
CA SER A 3 15.44 16.58 -32.27
C SER A 3 15.66 15.13 -31.85
N THR A 4 16.88 14.81 -31.47
CA THR A 4 17.23 13.57 -30.77
C THR A 4 16.57 13.62 -29.39
N ALA A 5 15.49 12.86 -29.21
CA ALA A 5 15.03 12.48 -27.88
C ALA A 5 16.15 11.66 -27.24
N SER A 6 16.80 12.21 -26.22
CA SER A 6 17.78 11.49 -25.43
C SER A 6 17.01 10.48 -24.59
N SER A 7 17.06 9.19 -24.95
CA SER A 7 16.60 8.14 -24.05
C SER A 7 17.64 8.01 -22.94
N LEU A 8 17.39 8.66 -21.81
CA LEU A 8 18.16 8.41 -20.59
C LEU A 8 17.90 6.96 -20.18
N ALA A 9 18.97 6.23 -19.87
CA ALA A 9 18.84 4.89 -19.31
C ALA A 9 18.09 4.98 -17.97
N PRO A 10 17.22 4.01 -17.64
CA PRO A 10 16.43 4.11 -16.43
C PRO A 10 17.31 4.18 -15.19
N SER A 11 17.15 5.26 -14.43
CA SER A 11 17.87 5.54 -13.20
C SER A 11 17.40 4.64 -12.06
N LEU A 12 18.35 4.26 -11.20
CA LEU A 12 18.08 3.59 -9.95
C LEU A 12 17.63 4.61 -8.91
N LEU A 13 16.87 4.15 -7.92
CA LEU A 13 16.58 4.94 -6.73
C LEU A 13 17.88 5.34 -6.02
N SER A 14 17.86 6.50 -5.36
CA SER A 14 18.93 6.84 -4.43
C SER A 14 18.97 5.87 -3.25
N GLU A 15 20.12 5.81 -2.57
CA GLU A 15 20.29 4.98 -1.37
C GLU A 15 19.27 5.37 -0.28
N ALA A 16 19.06 6.67 -0.07
CA ALA A 16 18.12 7.19 0.91
C ALA A 16 16.66 6.78 0.59
N GLU A 17 16.23 6.91 -0.67
CA GLU A 17 14.90 6.47 -1.09
C GLU A 17 14.71 4.97 -0.89
N SER A 18 15.70 4.18 -1.31
CA SER A 18 15.70 2.72 -1.18
C SER A 18 15.62 2.28 0.28
N GLN A 19 16.40 2.92 1.16
CA GLN A 19 16.39 2.63 2.59
C GLN A 19 15.07 3.04 3.23
N GLN A 20 14.53 4.21 2.90
CA GLN A 20 13.24 4.67 3.42
C GLN A 20 12.10 3.71 3.05
N ALA A 21 12.01 3.30 1.78
CA ALA A 21 10.97 2.39 1.34
C ALA A 21 11.12 0.99 1.97
N ARG A 22 12.35 0.47 2.08
CA ARG A 22 12.62 -0.79 2.78
C ARG A 22 12.10 -0.74 4.22
N LEU A 23 12.54 0.27 4.98
CA LEU A 23 12.16 0.41 6.39
C LEU A 23 10.65 0.57 6.54
N TYR A 24 10.00 1.29 5.64
CA TYR A 24 8.55 1.49 5.73
C TYR A 24 7.76 0.20 5.41
N ILE A 25 8.20 -0.59 4.41
CA ILE A 25 7.62 -1.92 4.14
C ILE A 25 7.78 -2.82 5.37
N GLU A 26 8.97 -2.86 5.97
CA GLU A 26 9.25 -3.67 7.16
C GLU A 26 8.37 -3.25 8.34
N GLN A 27 8.27 -1.94 8.61
CA GLN A 27 7.43 -1.41 9.68
C GLN A 27 5.95 -1.74 9.48
N ALA A 28 5.42 -1.55 8.26
CA ALA A 28 4.04 -1.88 7.95
C ALA A 28 3.77 -3.39 8.10
N ARG A 29 4.71 -4.22 7.63
CA ARG A 29 4.64 -5.68 7.75
C ARG A 29 4.56 -6.11 9.20
N ASP A 30 5.51 -5.66 10.00
CA ASP A 30 5.65 -6.07 11.39
C ASP A 30 4.49 -5.54 12.25
N GLY A 31 3.95 -4.36 11.92
CA GLY A 31 2.75 -3.80 12.54
C GLY A 31 1.52 -4.69 12.34
N LEU A 32 1.25 -5.13 11.11
CA LEU A 32 0.08 -5.99 10.82
C LEU A 32 0.23 -7.38 11.45
N ILE A 33 1.42 -7.98 11.36
CA ILE A 33 1.72 -9.28 12.00
C ILE A 33 1.56 -9.15 13.52
N GLY A 34 2.10 -8.08 14.11
CA GLY A 34 2.01 -7.81 15.54
C GLY A 34 0.57 -7.67 16.03
N ALA A 35 -0.29 -7.02 15.24
CA ALA A 35 -1.70 -6.83 15.58
C ALA A 35 -2.54 -8.12 15.48
N THR A 36 -2.09 -9.13 14.73
CA THR A 36 -2.91 -10.32 14.40
C THR A 36 -2.40 -11.62 15.03
N ARG A 37 -1.10 -11.71 15.38
CA ARG A 37 -0.44 -12.97 15.79
C ARG A 37 -1.09 -13.74 16.96
N LEU A 38 -1.76 -13.06 17.89
CA LEU A 38 -2.34 -13.67 19.09
C LEU A 38 -3.87 -13.78 19.05
N LEU A 39 -4.51 -13.47 17.92
CA LEU A 39 -5.97 -13.49 17.82
C LEU A 39 -6.50 -14.92 17.74
N THR A 40 -7.47 -15.29 18.58
CA THR A 40 -8.21 -16.56 18.42
C THR A 40 -9.06 -16.54 17.15
N GLN A 41 -9.61 -17.69 16.73
CA GLN A 41 -10.52 -17.73 15.58
C GLN A 41 -11.74 -16.83 15.77
N ALA A 42 -12.34 -16.86 16.97
CA ALA A 42 -13.48 -16.01 17.30
C ALA A 42 -13.13 -14.52 17.21
N GLN A 43 -11.91 -14.13 17.61
CA GLN A 43 -11.41 -12.75 17.50
C GLN A 43 -11.08 -12.34 16.06
N TRP A 44 -10.55 -13.28 15.26
CA TRP A 44 -10.24 -13.07 13.84
C TRP A 44 -11.50 -12.80 13.01
N GLU A 45 -12.57 -13.56 13.28
CA GLU A 45 -13.85 -13.49 12.59
C GLU A 45 -14.82 -12.48 13.23
N PHE A 46 -14.50 -11.95 14.42
CA PHE A 46 -15.37 -11.02 15.13
C PHE A 46 -15.71 -9.82 14.27
N GLN A 47 -17.01 -9.58 14.11
CA GLN A 47 -17.54 -8.47 13.34
C GLN A 47 -18.28 -7.51 14.29
N PRO A 48 -17.72 -6.31 14.57
CA PRO A 48 -18.30 -5.41 15.56
C PRO A 48 -19.74 -5.01 15.26
N ARG A 49 -20.06 -4.80 13.97
CA ARG A 49 -21.40 -4.46 13.46
C ARG A 49 -21.55 -4.94 12.02
N THR A 50 -22.78 -5.03 11.53
CA THR A 50 -23.11 -5.48 10.17
C THR A 50 -22.45 -4.64 9.06
N ASP A 51 -22.19 -3.36 9.32
CA ASP A 51 -21.53 -2.41 8.41
C ASP A 51 -20.01 -2.29 8.63
N ARG A 52 -19.42 -3.10 9.52
CA ARG A 52 -17.99 -3.08 9.85
C ARG A 52 -17.33 -4.37 9.41
N TRP A 53 -16.04 -4.28 9.10
CA TRP A 53 -15.24 -5.43 8.73
C TRP A 53 -14.66 -6.11 9.97
N SER A 54 -14.60 -7.45 9.94
CA SER A 54 -13.77 -8.22 10.87
C SER A 54 -12.28 -8.03 10.59
N VAL A 55 -11.43 -8.55 11.49
CA VAL A 55 -9.97 -8.54 11.27
C VAL A 55 -9.61 -9.32 10.00
N GLU A 56 -10.22 -10.49 9.81
CA GLU A 56 -10.11 -11.29 8.59
C GLU A 56 -10.33 -10.44 7.34
N GLN A 57 -11.49 -9.77 7.27
CA GLN A 57 -11.87 -8.97 6.12
C GLN A 57 -10.90 -7.82 5.89
N ILE A 58 -10.41 -7.19 6.95
CA ILE A 58 -9.42 -6.11 6.83
C ILE A 58 -8.11 -6.64 6.22
N VAL A 59 -7.61 -7.79 6.68
CA VAL A 59 -6.36 -8.37 6.15
C VAL A 59 -6.54 -8.84 4.71
N ALA A 60 -7.65 -9.50 4.38
CA ALA A 60 -7.98 -9.88 3.01
C ALA A 60 -8.00 -8.66 2.06
N HIS A 61 -8.55 -7.53 2.51
CA HIS A 61 -8.53 -6.29 1.76
C HIS A 61 -7.12 -5.74 1.54
N VAL A 62 -6.26 -5.76 2.57
CA VAL A 62 -4.85 -5.32 2.45
C VAL A 62 -4.11 -6.16 1.40
N ILE A 63 -4.26 -7.48 1.46
CA ILE A 63 -3.65 -8.41 0.50
C ILE A 63 -4.10 -8.07 -0.93
N ALA A 64 -5.41 -7.98 -1.17
CA ALA A 64 -5.94 -7.71 -2.50
C ALA A 64 -5.49 -6.34 -3.06
N VAL A 65 -5.36 -5.33 -2.20
CA VAL A 65 -4.85 -4.02 -2.62
C VAL A 65 -3.36 -4.10 -2.97
N GLN A 66 -2.54 -4.78 -2.16
CA GLN A 66 -1.12 -4.98 -2.46
C GLN A 66 -0.91 -5.75 -3.75
N GLU A 67 -1.66 -6.82 -3.99
CA GLU A 67 -1.60 -7.59 -5.24
C GLU A 67 -1.95 -6.74 -6.45
N ARG A 68 -2.95 -5.86 -6.32
CA ARG A 68 -3.29 -4.93 -7.41
C ARG A 68 -2.17 -3.91 -7.66
N VAL A 69 -1.49 -3.44 -6.62
CA VAL A 69 -0.32 -2.55 -6.78
C VAL A 69 0.84 -3.31 -7.45
N ILE A 70 1.16 -4.51 -6.97
CA ILE A 70 2.19 -5.38 -7.53
C ILE A 70 1.91 -5.63 -9.03
N ALA A 71 0.69 -6.02 -9.38
CA ALA A 71 0.31 -6.28 -10.77
C ALA A 71 0.50 -5.03 -11.65
N ARG A 72 0.11 -3.85 -11.16
CA ARG A 72 0.34 -2.58 -11.89
C ARG A 72 1.81 -2.28 -12.13
N LEU A 73 2.67 -2.54 -11.15
CA LEU A 73 4.11 -2.30 -11.26
C LEU A 73 4.79 -3.32 -12.17
N GLN A 74 4.26 -4.54 -12.26
CA GLN A 74 4.80 -5.59 -13.12
C GLN A 74 4.26 -5.53 -14.55
N GLN A 75 3.07 -4.97 -14.77
CA GLN A 75 2.38 -4.98 -16.06
C GLN A 75 2.25 -3.56 -16.62
N GLY A 76 3.05 -3.24 -17.65
CA GLY A 76 2.92 -1.99 -18.41
C GLY A 76 3.47 -0.74 -17.71
N PHE A 77 3.99 -0.84 -16.49
CA PHE A 77 4.61 0.29 -15.78
C PHE A 77 5.77 0.92 -16.56
N ALA A 78 6.65 0.09 -17.13
CA ALA A 78 7.81 0.57 -17.91
C ALA A 78 7.43 1.28 -19.22
N GLU A 79 6.17 1.16 -19.68
CA GLU A 79 5.67 1.87 -20.86
C GLU A 79 4.84 3.12 -20.50
N ALA A 80 4.56 3.33 -19.21
CA ALA A 80 3.78 4.47 -18.76
C ALA A 80 4.54 5.79 -18.98
N PRO A 81 3.85 6.93 -19.18
CA PRO A 81 4.51 8.20 -19.36
C PRO A 81 5.26 8.62 -18.08
N ALA A 82 6.23 9.52 -18.25
CA ALA A 82 6.87 10.18 -17.11
C ALA A 82 5.88 11.03 -16.31
N PRO A 83 6.09 11.19 -14.99
CA PRO A 83 5.32 12.16 -14.22
C PRO A 83 5.43 13.57 -14.82
N PRO A 84 4.41 14.44 -14.64
CA PRO A 84 4.47 15.83 -15.08
C PRO A 84 5.73 16.51 -14.54
N LYS A 85 6.39 17.34 -15.36
CA LYS A 85 7.67 17.98 -14.99
C LYS A 85 7.54 18.90 -13.77
N GLU A 86 6.35 19.47 -13.59
CA GLU A 86 6.02 20.38 -12.49
C GLU A 86 5.64 19.63 -11.21
N GLN A 87 5.45 18.31 -11.26
CA GLN A 87 5.15 17.50 -10.09
C GLN A 87 6.41 17.32 -9.24
N ASP A 88 6.41 17.93 -8.05
CA ASP A 88 7.41 17.65 -7.03
C ASP A 88 7.16 16.26 -6.40
N CYS A 89 7.97 15.28 -6.79
CA CYS A 89 7.90 13.92 -6.27
C CYS A 89 8.05 13.86 -4.74
N GLN A 90 8.86 14.75 -4.14
CA GLN A 90 9.10 14.73 -2.70
C GLN A 90 7.86 15.18 -1.92
N THR A 91 7.13 16.15 -2.45
CA THR A 91 5.81 16.52 -1.90
C THR A 91 4.82 15.37 -2.01
N VAL A 92 4.78 14.64 -3.13
CA VAL A 92 3.90 13.47 -3.29
C VAL A 92 4.29 12.35 -2.34
N ASP A 93 5.58 12.06 -2.16
CA ASP A 93 6.09 11.10 -1.18
C ASP A 93 5.59 11.44 0.23
N ASN A 94 5.71 12.72 0.62
CA ASN A 94 5.24 13.20 1.92
C ASN A 94 3.72 13.07 2.08
N ILE A 95 2.94 13.28 1.02
CA ILE A 95 1.49 13.04 1.06
C ILE A 95 1.21 11.56 1.29
N VAL A 96 1.88 10.67 0.55
CA VAL A 96 1.71 9.22 0.68
C VAL A 96 2.09 8.76 2.08
N ILE A 97 3.26 9.15 2.59
CA ILE A 97 3.74 8.72 3.90
C ILE A 97 2.86 9.25 5.04
N ASN A 98 2.43 10.53 4.99
CA ASN A 98 1.78 11.15 6.14
C ASN A 98 0.24 11.11 6.10
N GLN A 99 -0.36 11.08 4.90
CA GLN A 99 -1.81 11.22 4.76
C GLN A 99 -2.51 9.91 4.40
N PHE A 100 -1.89 9.00 3.64
CA PHE A 100 -2.51 7.71 3.34
C PHE A 100 -2.71 6.82 4.57
N PRO A 101 -1.80 6.74 5.56
CA PRO A 101 -2.03 5.90 6.73
C PRO A 101 -3.03 6.52 7.72
N ASN A 102 -3.50 7.75 7.45
CA ASN A 102 -4.44 8.44 8.30
C ASN A 102 -5.88 7.90 8.09
N ARG A 103 -6.65 7.82 9.19
CA ARG A 103 -8.04 7.36 9.22
C ARG A 103 -9.07 8.46 9.52
N LEU A 104 -8.65 9.72 9.62
CA LEU A 104 -9.53 10.89 9.84
C LEU A 104 -10.61 11.01 8.76
N THR A 105 -10.28 10.64 7.52
CA THR A 105 -11.24 10.54 6.42
C THR A 105 -11.40 9.08 6.02
N ARG A 106 -12.65 8.64 5.84
CA ARG A 106 -13.01 7.29 5.41
C ARG A 106 -13.49 7.37 3.97
N PHE A 107 -12.79 6.68 3.08
CA PHE A 107 -13.20 6.51 1.70
C PHE A 107 -13.79 5.10 1.51
N PRO A 108 -14.88 4.96 0.74
CA PRO A 108 -15.36 3.63 0.37
C PRO A 108 -14.28 2.91 -0.43
N SER A 109 -14.02 1.65 -0.08
CA SER A 109 -13.09 0.82 -0.86
C SER A 109 -13.79 0.28 -2.11
N PRO A 110 -13.18 0.41 -3.31
CA PRO A 110 -13.69 -0.24 -4.51
C PRO A 110 -13.37 -1.75 -4.55
N ILE A 111 -12.51 -2.24 -3.65
CA ILE A 111 -12.22 -3.67 -3.47
C ILE A 111 -12.93 -4.13 -2.19
N PRO A 112 -14.07 -4.84 -2.29
CA PRO A 112 -14.69 -5.43 -1.12
C PRO A 112 -13.79 -6.53 -0.53
N PRO A 113 -13.78 -6.72 0.79
CA PRO A 113 -13.01 -7.78 1.40
C PRO A 113 -13.65 -9.15 1.14
N GLU A 114 -12.81 -10.15 0.91
CA GLU A 114 -13.23 -11.55 0.89
C GLU A 114 -13.32 -12.12 2.31
N ARG A 115 -13.96 -13.29 2.43
CA ARG A 115 -14.08 -14.09 3.67
C ARG A 115 -13.60 -15.51 3.40
N GLY A 116 -13.39 -16.27 4.47
CA GLY A 116 -12.90 -17.65 4.48
C GLY A 116 -11.37 -17.77 4.48
N LEU A 117 -10.64 -16.67 4.74
CA LEU A 117 -9.18 -16.73 4.74
C LEU A 117 -8.67 -17.03 6.15
N ASP A 118 -8.08 -18.21 6.31
CA ASP A 118 -7.40 -18.61 7.55
C ASP A 118 -6.33 -17.58 7.94
N ARG A 119 -6.19 -17.31 9.25
CA ARG A 119 -5.28 -16.28 9.77
C ARG A 119 -3.84 -16.54 9.36
N GLN A 120 -3.36 -17.79 9.45
CA GLN A 120 -1.97 -18.11 9.10
C GLN A 120 -1.77 -17.94 7.59
N ALA A 121 -2.68 -18.48 6.78
CA ALA A 121 -2.63 -18.30 5.32
C ALA A 121 -2.69 -16.81 4.91
N ALA A 122 -3.49 -15.99 5.59
CA ALA A 122 -3.56 -14.55 5.36
C ALA A 122 -2.23 -13.86 5.66
N VAL A 123 -1.63 -14.16 6.82
CA VAL A 123 -0.35 -13.59 7.22
C VAL A 123 0.76 -14.02 6.25
N ASP A 124 0.84 -15.29 5.87
CA ASP A 124 1.85 -15.80 4.94
C ASP A 124 1.74 -15.12 3.58
N ARG A 125 0.51 -14.97 3.05
CA ARG A 125 0.26 -14.29 1.77
C ARG A 125 0.62 -12.80 1.84
N TYR A 126 0.31 -12.14 2.95
CA TYR A 126 0.71 -10.75 3.17
C TYR A 126 2.23 -10.58 3.26
N VAL A 127 2.93 -11.50 3.92
CA VAL A 127 4.40 -11.52 3.99
C VAL A 127 5.01 -11.70 2.60
N GLU A 128 4.48 -12.61 1.79
CA GLU A 128 4.95 -12.78 0.41
C GLU A 128 4.73 -11.51 -0.42
N ASN A 129 3.58 -10.84 -0.30
CA ASN A 129 3.37 -9.56 -0.97
C ASN A 129 4.39 -8.50 -0.56
N CYS A 130 4.74 -8.41 0.73
CA CYS A 130 5.80 -7.52 1.21
C CYS A 130 7.17 -7.88 0.60
N ALA A 131 7.48 -9.17 0.48
CA ALA A 131 8.70 -9.64 -0.19
C ALA A 131 8.71 -9.32 -1.70
N VAL A 132 7.56 -9.42 -2.38
CA VAL A 132 7.41 -9.03 -3.79
C VAL A 132 7.63 -7.52 -3.95
N LEU A 133 7.02 -6.69 -3.11
CA LEU A 133 7.22 -5.23 -3.14
C LEU A 133 8.70 -4.88 -2.94
N PHE A 134 9.37 -5.57 -2.01
CA PHE A 134 10.79 -5.42 -1.76
C PHE A 134 11.65 -5.85 -2.97
N ARG A 135 11.30 -6.94 -3.66
CA ARG A 135 11.95 -7.34 -4.92
C ARG A 135 11.78 -6.24 -5.98
N ILE A 136 10.55 -5.76 -6.22
CA ILE A 136 10.30 -4.67 -7.18
C ILE A 136 11.17 -3.45 -6.85
N LEU A 137 11.18 -3.02 -5.57
CA LEU A 137 11.99 -1.90 -5.10
C LEU A 137 13.48 -2.03 -5.47
N THR A 138 14.02 -3.25 -5.43
CA THR A 138 15.47 -3.50 -5.60
C THR A 138 15.87 -3.96 -7.00
N SER A 139 14.95 -4.50 -7.79
CA SER A 139 15.24 -5.07 -9.11
C SER A 139 14.69 -4.25 -10.28
N THR A 140 13.81 -3.28 -10.02
CA THR A 140 13.18 -2.46 -11.07
C THR A 140 13.85 -1.09 -11.15
N SER A 141 14.42 -0.77 -12.31
CA SER A 141 14.91 0.57 -12.63
C SER A 141 13.76 1.45 -13.15
N GLY A 142 13.96 2.78 -13.15
CA GLY A 142 12.94 3.71 -13.67
C GLY A 142 11.71 3.87 -12.78
N LEU A 143 11.78 3.46 -11.51
CA LEU A 143 10.66 3.61 -10.55
C LEU A 143 10.23 5.07 -10.34
N ARG A 144 11.09 6.05 -10.67
CA ARG A 144 10.77 7.48 -10.64
C ARG A 144 10.42 8.07 -12.01
N GLU A 145 10.65 7.32 -13.08
CA GLU A 145 10.60 7.82 -14.45
C GLU A 145 9.28 7.54 -15.15
N HIS A 146 8.47 6.67 -14.57
CA HIS A 146 7.17 6.29 -15.08
C HIS A 146 6.13 6.49 -13.98
N ALA A 147 4.97 7.02 -14.35
CA ALA A 147 3.89 7.29 -13.42
C ALA A 147 2.56 6.76 -13.95
N LEU A 148 1.75 6.24 -13.03
CA LEU A 148 0.42 5.73 -13.29
C LEU A 148 -0.63 6.59 -12.59
N ASP A 149 -1.80 6.71 -13.21
CA ASP A 149 -2.96 7.36 -12.60
C ASP A 149 -3.26 6.81 -11.20
N SER A 150 -3.39 7.73 -10.24
CA SER A 150 -3.62 7.45 -8.84
C SER A 150 -4.91 8.12 -8.35
N PRO A 151 -6.06 7.43 -8.49
CA PRO A 151 -7.29 7.83 -7.82
C PRO A 151 -7.15 8.11 -6.31
N PRO A 152 -6.40 7.30 -5.50
CA PRO A 152 -6.25 7.61 -4.08
C PRO A 152 -5.46 8.91 -3.85
N LEU A 153 -4.40 9.19 -4.62
CA LEU A 153 -3.67 10.45 -4.50
C LEU A 153 -4.53 11.64 -4.90
N LYS A 154 -5.30 11.52 -5.99
CA LYS A 154 -6.26 12.55 -6.41
C LYS A 154 -7.26 12.87 -5.32
N ALA A 155 -7.80 11.86 -4.65
CA ALA A 155 -8.75 12.04 -3.55
C ALA A 155 -8.12 12.75 -2.34
N VAL A 156 -6.95 12.28 -1.89
CA VAL A 156 -6.26 12.82 -0.71
C VAL A 156 -5.74 14.24 -0.96
N SER A 157 -5.19 14.49 -2.16
CA SER A 157 -4.66 15.81 -2.55
C SER A 157 -5.72 16.80 -3.06
N LYS A 158 -7.00 16.42 -3.07
CA LYS A 158 -8.11 17.21 -3.65
C LYS A 158 -7.87 17.63 -5.10
N GLY A 159 -7.25 16.75 -5.88
CA GLY A 159 -6.97 16.96 -7.30
C GLY A 159 -5.69 17.73 -7.60
N ALA A 160 -4.89 18.11 -6.58
CA ALA A 160 -3.60 18.76 -6.81
C ALA A 160 -2.58 17.83 -7.49
N TYR A 161 -2.64 16.53 -7.18
CA TYR A 161 -1.77 15.52 -7.79
C TYR A 161 -2.61 14.34 -8.29
N LEU A 162 -2.26 13.83 -9.48
CA LEU A 162 -3.09 12.85 -10.20
C LEU A 162 -2.41 11.51 -10.40
N VAL A 163 -1.07 11.47 -10.42
CA VAL A 163 -0.29 10.28 -10.75
C VAL A 163 0.72 9.99 -9.65
N MET A 164 1.02 8.71 -9.47
CA MET A 164 2.10 8.25 -8.61
C MET A 164 3.13 7.51 -9.46
N ASP A 165 4.40 7.78 -9.21
CA ASP A 165 5.50 6.99 -9.73
C ASP A 165 5.58 5.61 -9.05
N GLY A 166 6.42 4.72 -9.57
CA GLY A 166 6.56 3.36 -9.06
C GLY A 166 7.02 3.31 -7.60
N TYR A 167 7.91 4.22 -7.19
CA TYR A 167 8.35 4.36 -5.81
C TYR A 167 7.17 4.72 -4.88
N GLN A 168 6.38 5.71 -5.28
CA GLN A 168 5.20 6.17 -4.54
C GLN A 168 4.11 5.10 -4.44
N TRP A 169 3.92 4.27 -5.47
CA TRP A 169 3.03 3.11 -5.40
C TRP A 169 3.48 2.08 -4.37
N ILE A 170 4.80 1.84 -4.26
CA ILE A 170 5.36 0.95 -3.23
C ILE A 170 5.13 1.54 -1.83
N LEU A 171 5.42 2.82 -1.62
CA LEU A 171 5.13 3.51 -0.35
C LEU A 171 3.64 3.49 -0.02
N ALA A 172 2.77 3.67 -1.02
CA ALA A 172 1.32 3.66 -0.84
C ALA A 172 0.79 2.29 -0.40
N ALA A 173 1.41 1.19 -0.86
CA ALA A 173 1.07 -0.15 -0.41
C ALA A 173 1.43 -0.38 1.07
N ALA A 174 2.58 0.13 1.52
CA ALA A 174 2.97 0.11 2.94
C ALA A 174 2.05 1.00 3.79
N ALA A 175 1.80 2.23 3.35
CA ALA A 175 0.92 3.18 4.03
C ALA A 175 -0.52 2.68 4.16
N HIS A 176 -1.03 1.97 3.14
CA HIS A 176 -2.34 1.33 3.17
C HIS A 176 -2.40 0.22 4.22
N ALA A 177 -1.37 -0.63 4.31
CA ALA A 177 -1.30 -1.65 5.36
C ALA A 177 -1.22 -1.01 6.76
N GLU A 178 -0.47 0.07 6.94
CA GLU A 178 -0.45 0.82 8.21
C GLU A 178 -1.84 1.38 8.56
N ARG A 179 -2.53 1.99 7.58
CA ARG A 179 -3.91 2.48 7.72
C ARG A 179 -4.84 1.37 8.23
N HIS A 180 -4.70 0.17 7.70
CA HIS A 180 -5.57 -0.95 8.03
C HIS A 180 -5.13 -1.68 9.31
N THR A 181 -3.86 -1.62 9.68
CA THR A 181 -3.40 -2.02 11.01
C THR A 181 -4.09 -1.19 12.10
N LYS A 182 -4.20 0.14 11.90
CA LYS A 182 -4.99 1.00 12.81
C LYS A 182 -6.47 0.59 12.86
N GLN A 183 -7.05 0.13 11.76
CA GLN A 183 -8.41 -0.40 11.75
C GLN A 183 -8.55 -1.71 12.54
N ILE A 184 -7.57 -2.60 12.44
CA ILE A 184 -7.54 -3.85 13.21
C ILE A 184 -7.52 -3.51 14.71
N LEU A 185 -6.71 -2.53 15.12
CA LEU A 185 -6.66 -2.06 16.50
C LEU A 185 -7.99 -1.43 16.94
N GLU A 186 -8.71 -0.71 16.06
CA GLU A 186 -10.08 -0.23 16.33
C GLU A 186 -11.05 -1.39 16.59
N VAL A 187 -10.94 -2.51 15.86
CA VAL A 187 -11.77 -3.71 16.05
C VAL A 187 -11.45 -4.41 17.37
N ILE A 188 -10.16 -4.56 17.69
CA ILE A 188 -9.69 -5.19 18.94
C ILE A 188 -10.13 -4.38 20.17
N ALA A 189 -10.20 -3.06 20.05
CA ALA A 189 -10.63 -2.17 21.12
C ALA A 189 -12.16 -2.11 21.30
N ASP A 190 -12.95 -2.82 20.48
CA ASP A 190 -14.40 -2.85 20.62
C ASP A 190 -14.82 -3.51 21.95
N GLY A 191 -15.82 -2.94 22.63
CA GLY A 191 -16.27 -3.45 23.94
C GLY A 191 -16.92 -4.83 23.89
N ALA A 192 -17.36 -5.28 22.71
CA ALA A 192 -17.89 -6.62 22.49
C ALA A 192 -16.84 -7.60 21.92
N PHE A 193 -15.57 -7.18 21.79
CA PHE A 193 -14.50 -8.04 21.30
C PHE A 193 -14.34 -9.28 22.19
N PRO A 194 -14.27 -10.50 21.62
CA PRO A 194 -14.23 -11.72 22.42
C PRO A 194 -13.01 -11.76 23.33
N LEU A 195 -13.22 -12.20 24.58
CA LEU A 195 -12.13 -12.50 25.51
C LEU A 195 -11.35 -13.74 25.01
N GLN A 196 -10.07 -13.81 25.38
CA GLN A 196 -9.25 -15.01 25.15
C GLN A 196 -9.67 -16.15 26.08
#